data_AF-A0A9N9QGY0-F1
#
_entry.id   AF-A0A9N9QGY0-F1
#
_cell.length_a   1.000
_cell.length_b   1.000
_cell.length_c   1.000
_cell.angle_alpha   90.00
_cell.angle_beta   90.00
_cell.angle_gamma   90.00
#
_symmetry.space_group_name_H-M   'P 1'
#
loop_
_entity.id
_entity.type
_entity.pdbx_description
1 polymer ?
#
loop_
_entity_poly.entity_id
_entity_poly.type
_entity_poly.pdbx_seq_one_letter_code
_entity_poly.pdbx_strand_id
1 'polypeptide(L)'
;MVGHSHQSPYTIPDYRIYKVSDVPTLVQLQKALAAKGLKDPWIRNEVWRFDEKVYKPLRWRVLMCLFRGWHVGLGMFAFHVAGNIIYDRVFPDCTRKMW
;
A
#
# COMPACT_ATOMS: atom_id res chain seq x y z
N MET A 1 47.98 21.19 -0.11
CA MET A 1 46.92 20.92 0.88
C MET A 1 45.65 20.59 0.11
N VAL A 2 45.31 19.30 -0.01
CA VAL A 2 44.13 18.83 -0.75
C VAL A 2 43.13 18.33 0.30
N GLY A 3 42.03 19.06 0.49
CA GLY A 3 40.97 18.69 1.41
C GLY A 3 40.02 17.69 0.75
N HIS A 4 39.93 16.48 1.29
CA HIS A 4 38.96 15.47 0.87
C HIS A 4 37.55 15.85 1.32
N SER A 5 36.72 16.35 0.40
CA SER A 5 35.28 16.50 0.61
C SER A 5 34.57 15.16 0.40
N HIS A 6 34.30 14.42 1.47
CA HIS A 6 33.41 13.26 1.46
C HIS A 6 31.97 13.71 1.16
N GLN A 7 31.57 13.74 -0.11
CA GLN A 7 30.16 13.85 -0.46
C GLN A 7 29.48 12.52 -0.11
N SER A 8 28.59 12.53 0.88
CA SER A 8 27.78 11.37 1.21
C SER A 8 26.90 10.98 -0.01
N PRO A 9 26.69 9.68 -0.28
CA PRO A 9 26.04 9.19 -1.50
C PRO A 9 24.55 9.56 -1.62
N TYR A 10 23.97 10.22 -0.62
CA TYR A 10 22.61 10.74 -0.64
C TYR A 10 22.54 12.07 0.11
N THR A 11 21.63 12.94 -0.34
CA THR A 11 21.34 14.21 0.34
C THR A 11 20.31 13.96 1.43
N ILE A 12 20.69 14.24 2.67
CA ILE A 12 19.77 14.17 3.81
C ILE A 12 18.77 15.34 3.68
N PRO A 13 17.46 15.07 3.68
CA PRO A 13 16.47 16.13 3.59
C PRO A 13 16.45 16.98 4.86
N ASP A 14 16.04 18.25 4.75
CA ASP A 14 15.93 19.16 5.89
C ASP A 14 15.02 18.58 6.98
N TYR A 15 15.47 18.58 8.23
CA TYR A 15 14.73 18.07 9.38
C TYR A 15 13.41 18.81 9.63
N ARG A 16 13.26 20.04 9.13
CA ARG A 16 12.07 20.90 9.33
C ARG A 16 10.83 20.42 8.59
N ILE A 17 10.98 19.51 7.62
CA ILE A 17 9.85 18.95 6.87
C ILE A 17 8.98 18.03 7.73
N TYR A 18 9.54 17.44 8.80
CA TYR A 18 8.84 16.50 9.65
C TYR A 18 8.04 17.24 10.73
N LYS A 19 6.76 17.48 10.45
CA LYS A 19 5.83 18.13 11.37
C LYS A 19 4.85 17.11 11.95
N VAL A 20 4.66 17.17 13.27
CA VAL A 20 3.74 16.27 14.00
C VAL A 20 2.29 16.51 13.60
N SER A 21 1.94 17.74 13.20
CA SER A 21 0.59 18.11 12.74
C SER A 21 0.10 17.33 11.54
N ASP A 22 1.02 16.84 10.71
CA ASP A 22 0.70 16.26 9.41
C ASP A 22 0.33 14.77 9.54
N VAL A 23 0.61 14.16 10.69
CA VAL A 23 0.37 12.75 10.96
C VAL A 23 -0.74 12.60 12.01
N PRO A 24 -1.96 12.17 11.62
CA PRO A 24 -3.10 12.13 12.54
C PRO A 24 -2.88 11.19 13.73
N THR A 25 -2.20 10.06 13.52
CA THR A 25 -1.88 9.08 14.58
C THR A 25 -1.01 9.68 15.68
N LEU A 26 0.00 10.49 15.32
CA LEU A 26 0.89 11.13 16.28
C LEU A 26 0.21 12.29 17.02
N VAL A 27 -0.69 13.02 16.35
CA VAL A 27 -1.53 14.03 17.02
C VAL A 27 -2.44 13.39 18.07
N GLN A 28 -3.03 12.23 17.78
CA GLN A 28 -3.84 11.49 18.74
C GLN A 28 -3.01 11.00 19.93
N LEU A 29 -1.80 10.47 19.67
CA LEU A 29 -0.87 10.08 20.71
C LEU A 29 -0.49 11.26 21.61
N GLN A 30 -0.18 12.42 21.02
CA GLN A 30 0.15 13.63 21.75
C GLN A 30 -1.00 14.08 22.65
N LYS A 31 -2.26 14.04 22.16
CA LYS A 31 -3.44 14.35 22.96
C LYS A 31 -3.64 13.35 24.11
N ALA A 32 -3.44 12.07 23.86
CA ALA A 32 -3.56 11.03 24.88
C ALA A 32 -2.48 11.15 25.97
N LEU A 33 -1.25 11.53 25.60
CA LEU A 33 -0.17 11.82 26.54
C LEU A 33 -0.45 13.10 27.34
N ALA A 34 -0.93 14.15 26.68
CA ALA A 34 -1.29 15.40 27.32
C ALA A 34 -2.43 15.21 28.34
N ALA A 35 -3.41 14.35 28.04
CA ALA A 35 -4.46 13.97 28.98
C ALA A 35 -3.93 13.28 30.25
N LYS A 36 -2.73 12.68 30.17
CA LYS A 36 -2.01 12.10 31.31
C LYS A 36 -0.97 13.06 31.92
N GLY A 37 -0.89 14.30 31.44
CA GLY A 37 0.12 15.27 31.86
C GLY A 37 1.54 14.99 31.34
N LEU A 38 1.71 14.10 30.37
CA LEU A 38 3.01 13.74 29.79
C LEU A 38 3.23 14.42 28.43
N LYS A 39 4.50 14.70 28.13
CA LYS A 39 4.95 15.19 26.82
C LYS A 39 6.14 14.35 26.36
N ASP A 40 6.00 13.71 25.21
CA ASP A 40 7.08 12.94 24.59
C ASP A 40 7.97 13.86 23.73
N PRO A 41 9.28 13.99 24.02
CA PRO A 41 10.21 14.78 23.21
C PRO A 41 10.57 14.11 21.86
N TRP A 42 10.38 12.80 21.71
CA TRP A 42 10.79 12.04 20.53
C TRP A 42 9.71 11.92 19.46
N ILE A 43 8.51 12.44 19.72
CA ILE A 43 7.36 12.27 18.82
C ILE A 43 7.62 12.80 17.40
N ARG A 44 8.49 13.79 17.24
CA ARG A 44 8.90 14.31 15.93
C ARG A 44 9.77 13.32 15.14
N ASN A 45 10.59 12.53 15.84
CA ASN A 45 11.45 11.53 15.21
C ASN A 45 10.61 10.43 14.53
N GLU A 46 9.45 10.09 15.09
CA GLU A 46 8.61 9.03 14.54
C GLU A 46 7.78 9.48 13.31
N VAL A 47 7.78 10.77 12.97
CA VAL A 47 6.95 11.34 11.88
C VAL A 47 7.22 10.66 10.55
N TRP A 48 8.48 10.43 10.18
CA TRP A 48 8.84 9.84 8.88
C TRP A 48 8.26 8.43 8.69
N ARG A 49 8.08 7.68 9.79
CA ARG A 49 7.57 6.31 9.77
C ARG A 49 6.06 6.25 9.56
N PHE A 50 5.35 7.25 10.07
CA PHE A 50 3.90 7.34 10.01
C PHE A 50 3.40 8.31 8.93
N ASP A 51 4.29 8.84 8.11
CA ASP A 51 3.91 9.68 6.96
C ASP A 51 3.14 8.84 5.93
N GLU A 52 1.85 9.16 5.76
CA GLU A 52 0.95 8.48 4.83
C GLU A 52 1.34 8.68 3.36
N LYS A 53 2.14 9.72 3.06
CA LYS A 53 2.68 9.95 1.71
C LYS A 53 3.67 8.86 1.32
N VAL A 54 4.49 8.43 2.28
CA VAL A 54 5.52 7.40 2.09
C VAL A 54 4.91 6.02 2.27
N TYR A 55 4.15 5.84 3.36
CA TYR A 55 3.64 4.54 3.76
C TYR A 55 2.11 4.52 3.68
N LYS A 56 1.60 3.80 2.67
CA LYS A 56 0.16 3.59 2.54
C LYS A 56 -0.41 2.91 3.79
N PRO A 57 -1.65 3.26 4.20
CA PRO A 57 -2.29 2.69 5.39
C PRO A 57 -2.49 1.18 5.24
N LEU A 58 -2.54 0.46 6.37
CA LEU A 58 -2.63 -1.00 6.40
C LEU A 58 -3.78 -1.55 5.53
N ARG A 59 -4.96 -0.93 5.62
CA ARG A 59 -6.14 -1.28 4.80
C ARG A 59 -5.81 -1.34 3.31
N TRP A 60 -5.01 -0.39 2.83
CA TRP A 60 -4.64 -0.31 1.42
C TRP A 60 -3.65 -1.39 1.04
N ARG A 61 -2.72 -1.73 1.94
CA ARG A 61 -1.77 -2.84 1.73
C ARG A 61 -2.49 -4.18 1.67
N VAL A 62 -3.44 -4.41 2.57
CA VAL A 62 -4.26 -5.63 2.58
C VAL A 62 -5.09 -5.72 1.30
N LEU A 63 -5.73 -4.63 0.89
CA LEU A 63 -6.49 -4.58 -0.35
C LEU A 63 -5.60 -4.83 -1.58
N MET A 64 -4.42 -4.21 -1.63
CA MET A 64 -3.44 -4.42 -2.70
C MET A 64 -2.88 -5.84 -2.71
N CYS A 65 -2.79 -6.51 -1.57
CA CYS A 65 -2.40 -7.91 -1.51
C CYS A 65 -3.51 -8.83 -2.03
N LEU A 66 -4.75 -8.62 -1.61
CA LEU A 66 -5.89 -9.46 -2.01
C LEU A 66 -6.29 -9.26 -3.48
N PHE A 67 -6.31 -8.01 -3.94
CA PHE A 67 -6.72 -7.66 -5.31
C PHE A 67 -5.54 -7.57 -6.28
N ARG A 68 -4.35 -8.06 -5.89
CA ARG A 68 -3.20 -8.13 -6.80
C ARG A 68 -3.53 -9.08 -7.95
N GLY A 69 -3.54 -8.57 -9.18
CA GLY A 69 -3.76 -9.40 -10.37
C GLY A 69 -5.21 -9.86 -10.60
N TRP A 70 -6.16 -9.34 -9.83
CA TRP A 70 -7.59 -9.64 -10.00
C TRP A 70 -8.08 -9.40 -11.44
N HIS A 71 -7.59 -8.34 -12.10
CA HIS A 71 -7.93 -8.03 -13.49
C HIS A 71 -7.46 -9.09 -14.48
N VAL A 72 -6.27 -9.67 -14.28
CA VAL A 72 -5.76 -10.78 -15.11
C VAL A 72 -6.61 -12.04 -14.90
N GLY A 73 -6.94 -12.33 -13.64
CA GLY A 73 -7.81 -13.46 -13.29
C GLY A 73 -9.19 -13.36 -13.94
N LEU A 74 -9.82 -12.18 -13.88
CA LEU A 74 -11.09 -11.93 -14.57
C LEU A 74 -10.99 -12.09 -16.10
N GLY A 75 -9.89 -11.62 -16.71
CA GLY A 75 -9.67 -11.77 -18.14
C GLY A 75 -9.57 -13.23 -18.58
N MET A 76 -8.78 -14.03 -17.86
CA MET A 76 -8.63 -15.47 -18.13
C MET A 76 -9.94 -16.23 -17.89
N PHE A 77 -10.68 -15.88 -16.84
CA PHE A 77 -11.99 -16.47 -16.56
C PHE A 77 -12.98 -16.19 -17.69
N ALA A 78 -13.09 -14.94 -18.13
CA ALA A 78 -13.97 -14.56 -19.24
C ALA A 78 -13.58 -15.26 -20.54
N PHE A 79 -12.28 -15.32 -20.85
CA PHE A 79 -11.76 -16.05 -22.01
C PHE A 79 -12.15 -17.52 -21.96
N HIS A 80 -11.99 -18.18 -20.80
CA HIS A 80 -12.35 -19.58 -20.63
C HIS A 80 -13.85 -19.84 -20.81
N VAL A 81 -14.71 -19.01 -20.20
CA VAL A 81 -16.16 -19.12 -20.35
C VAL A 81 -16.59 -18.92 -21.80
N ALA A 82 -16.05 -17.90 -22.48
CA ALA A 82 -16.33 -17.68 -23.89
C ALA A 82 -15.88 -18.86 -24.76
N GLY A 83 -14.69 -19.41 -24.48
CA GLY A 83 -14.17 -20.60 -25.15
C GLY A 83 -15.08 -21.82 -24.98
N ASN A 84 -15.57 -22.10 -23.77
CA ASN A 84 -16.52 -23.18 -23.52
C ASN A 84 -17.83 -22.98 -24.29
N ILE A 85 -18.39 -21.76 -24.28
CA ILE A 85 -19.62 -21.46 -25.01
C ILE A 85 -19.43 -21.67 -26.52
N ILE A 86 -18.30 -21.24 -27.08
CA ILE A 86 -18.00 -21.42 -28.51
C ILE A 86 -17.81 -22.90 -28.83
N TYR A 87 -17.07 -23.64 -28.00
CA TYR A 87 -16.85 -25.07 -28.18
C TYR A 87 -18.16 -25.85 -28.22
N ASP A 88 -19.04 -25.62 -27.25
CA ASP A 88 -20.36 -26.26 -27.17
C ASP A 88 -21.28 -25.91 -28.37
N ARG A 89 -21.06 -24.74 -29.01
CA ARG A 89 -21.80 -24.34 -30.21
C ARG A 89 -21.30 -25.03 -31.48
N VAL A 90 -19.99 -25.25 -31.58
CA VAL A 90 -19.34 -25.82 -32.77
C VAL A 90 -19.41 -27.34 -32.75
N PHE A 91 -19.26 -27.96 -31.58
CA PHE A 91 -19.30 -29.40 -31.36
C PHE A 91 -20.36 -29.74 -30.30
N PRO A 92 -21.66 -29.78 -30.67
CA PRO A 92 -22.69 -30.15 -29.73
C PRO A 92 -22.58 -31.63 -29.38
N ASP A 93 -22.10 -31.94 -28.17
CA ASP A 93 -22.08 -33.30 -27.65
C ASP A 93 -23.53 -33.81 -27.44
N CYS A 94 -23.93 -34.86 -28.15
CA CYS A 94 -25.25 -35.48 -28.00
C CYS A 94 -25.47 -36.14 -26.62
N THR A 95 -24.41 -36.37 -25.84
CA THR A 95 -24.45 -37.08 -24.55
C THR A 95 -24.70 -36.17 -23.33
N ARG A 96 -24.55 -34.84 -23.45
CA ARG A 96 -24.70 -33.91 -22.31
C ARG A 96 -26.16 -33.53 -22.00
N LYS A 97 -27.10 -33.87 -22.88
CA LYS A 97 -28.54 -33.52 -22.77
C LYS A 97 -29.42 -34.64 -22.16
N MET A 98 -28.82 -35.70 -21.64
CA MET A 98 -29.53 -36.93 -21.21
C MET A 98 -29.87 -37.01 -19.72
N TRP A 99 -29.64 -35.94 -18.95
CA TRP A 99 -30.05 -35.81 -17.55
C TRP A 99 -30.61 -34.41 -17.30
#